data_AF-A0A2D7CPM9-F1
#
_entry.id   AF-A0A2D7CPM9-F1
#
_cell.length_a   1.000
_cell.length_b   1.000
_cell.length_c   1.000
_cell.angle_alpha   90.00
_cell.angle_beta   90.00
_cell.angle_gamma   90.00
#
_symmetry.space_group_name_H-M   'P 1'
#
loop_
_entity.id
_entity.type
_entity.pdbx_description
1 polymer ?
#
loop_
_entity_poly.entity_id
_entity_poly.type
_entity_poly.pdbx_seq_one_letter_code
_entity_poly.pdbx_strand_id
1 'polypeptide(L)'
;MAKKIPLLLIFWFKFILNSKTPGAIWVVDIQSVNEKSILEKNIPIIDLDECSSGSNTEGLNKLSEEIGRACRDWGFFQVVNHGIPDASLDETWLATKNFFCLPKSEKRKLNRSSDNPWGFFDHELTKNKRDKKEIFDIGPLHSDEGLSSEEPFLGKTPWPKLLPEFEQCMREHFKACEKLSLFILKAICLSLGADKDHLTDCFFPKHTSFLRLNYYPVDDPLADLEEQDHGEAGLGVHHHTDSGALTILSQDNIGGLQVNKGGRWYPITPIDRAFVINIGDMVQVWSNGEYKAALHRVVAMDKEDRYSLPFFYNPTYSTNVNPLNSINSTRLYKEINWGEFRRKRADGDFANLGKEVQIDDYLIV
;
A
#
# COMPACT_ATOMS: atom_id res chain seq x y z
N MET A 1 41.40 20.54 35.17
CA MET A 1 40.26 20.96 34.34
C MET A 1 39.86 19.80 33.47
N ALA A 2 38.78 19.10 33.84
CA ALA A 2 38.25 17.97 33.09
C ALA A 2 36.72 18.11 33.06
N LYS A 3 36.16 18.29 31.87
CA LYS A 3 34.71 18.33 31.63
C LYS A 3 34.20 16.88 31.61
N LYS A 4 33.28 16.56 32.52
CA LYS A 4 32.57 15.27 32.59
C LYS A 4 31.27 15.33 31.80
N ILE A 5 31.03 14.27 31.05
CA ILE A 5 29.77 13.85 30.42
C ILE A 5 28.88 13.16 31.48
N PRO A 6 27.55 13.33 31.46
CA PRO A 6 26.62 12.34 32.02
C PRO A 6 25.68 11.81 30.92
N LEU A 7 25.71 10.54 30.50
CA LEU A 7 25.06 9.37 31.13
C LEU A 7 23.86 9.70 32.04
N LEU A 8 22.65 9.61 31.48
CA LEU A 8 21.40 9.43 32.21
C LEU A 8 20.94 7.97 32.04
N LEU A 9 21.44 7.12 32.93
CA LEU A 9 20.78 5.88 33.32
C LEU A 9 19.78 6.19 34.44
N ILE A 10 18.63 5.52 34.38
CA ILE A 10 17.96 4.85 35.51
C ILE A 10 17.74 5.73 36.76
N PHE A 11 16.49 6.15 36.97
CA PHE A 11 15.96 6.44 38.31
C PHE A 11 14.67 5.63 38.50
N TRP A 12 14.73 4.48 39.18
CA TRP A 12 14.61 4.27 40.64
C TRP A 12 13.22 4.58 41.21
N PHE A 13 12.48 3.48 41.43
CA PHE A 13 11.32 3.37 42.30
C PHE A 13 11.82 3.04 43.71
N LYS A 14 11.69 3.97 44.68
CA LYS A 14 11.52 3.68 46.12
C LYS A 14 11.51 4.96 46.97
N PHE A 15 10.38 5.21 47.60
CA PHE A 15 10.15 5.16 49.07
C PHE A 15 9.29 6.33 49.56
N ILE A 16 8.15 5.98 50.15
CA ILE A 16 7.28 6.85 50.95
C ILE A 16 7.83 6.85 52.37
N LEU A 17 8.00 8.04 53.00
CA LEU A 17 7.42 8.41 54.32
C LEU A 17 8.10 9.64 54.94
N ASN A 18 7.25 10.43 55.62
CA ASN A 18 7.52 11.48 56.61
C ASN A 18 7.94 12.88 56.12
N SER A 19 6.95 13.74 55.88
CA SER A 19 6.89 15.03 56.59
C SER A 19 5.46 15.61 56.58
N LYS A 20 5.08 16.18 57.73
CA LYS A 20 3.80 16.82 58.00
C LYS A 20 3.82 18.26 57.48
N THR A 21 3.17 18.55 56.35
CA THR A 21 2.69 19.90 56.00
C THR A 21 1.65 19.80 54.87
N PRO A 22 0.44 20.36 55.02
CA PRO A 22 -0.51 20.47 53.92
C PRO A 22 -0.22 21.74 53.11
N GLY A 23 0.13 21.59 51.83
CA GLY A 23 0.21 22.74 50.92
C GLY A 23 1.15 22.54 49.73
N ALA A 24 0.59 22.71 48.53
CA ALA A 24 1.23 22.79 47.21
C ALA A 24 1.81 21.50 46.62
N ILE A 25 0.94 20.75 45.93
CA ILE A 25 1.36 19.86 44.83
C ILE A 25 1.60 20.77 43.62
N TRP A 26 2.85 20.96 43.24
CA TRP A 26 3.16 21.42 41.88
C TRP A 26 2.95 20.23 40.96
N VAL A 27 1.80 20.17 40.31
CA VAL A 27 1.61 19.27 39.16
C VAL A 27 2.48 19.84 38.05
N VAL A 28 3.68 19.26 37.88
CA VAL A 28 4.41 19.44 36.63
C VAL A 28 3.64 18.62 35.61
N ASP A 29 2.86 19.32 34.79
CA ASP A 29 2.14 18.73 33.67
C ASP A 29 3.16 18.27 32.62
N ILE A 30 3.54 17.01 32.68
CA ILE A 30 4.44 16.35 31.72
C ILE A 30 3.65 15.91 30.46
N GLN A 31 2.33 16.17 30.37
CA GLN A 31 1.52 15.69 29.25
C GLN A 31 1.38 16.67 28.07
N SER A 32 1.84 17.91 28.18
CA SER A 32 1.57 18.91 27.12
C SER A 32 2.70 19.14 26.11
N VAL A 33 3.91 18.58 26.33
CA VAL A 33 5.08 18.90 25.48
C VAL A 33 5.30 17.91 24.33
N ASN A 34 4.51 16.84 24.18
CA ASN A 34 4.81 15.83 23.14
C ASN A 34 3.66 15.28 22.30
N GLU A 35 2.43 15.76 22.43
CA GLU A 35 1.37 15.38 21.46
C GLU A 35 1.48 16.20 20.16
N LYS A 36 1.82 17.48 20.24
CA LYS A 36 2.01 18.34 19.07
C LYS A 36 3.16 17.88 18.16
N SER A 37 4.24 17.34 18.72
CA SER A 37 5.37 16.84 17.90
C SER A 37 5.11 15.46 17.28
N ILE A 38 4.10 14.72 17.75
CA ILE A 38 3.66 13.44 17.16
C ILE A 38 2.70 13.70 16.00
N LEU A 39 1.96 14.81 16.03
CA LEU A 39 1.03 15.26 14.99
C LEU A 39 1.70 15.85 13.74
N GLU A 40 3.01 16.14 13.76
CA GLU A 40 3.72 16.77 12.63
C GLU A 40 4.44 15.79 11.70
N LYS A 41 4.43 14.48 11.98
CA LYS A 41 5.06 13.48 11.11
C LYS A 41 4.06 12.83 10.17
N ASN A 42 3.67 13.58 9.15
CA ASN A 42 3.02 13.01 7.97
C ASN A 42 4.06 12.40 7.03
N ILE A 43 3.62 11.48 6.18
CA ILE A 43 4.43 11.00 5.05
C ILE A 43 4.76 12.18 4.11
N PRO A 44 5.91 12.16 3.41
CA PRO A 44 6.29 13.22 2.49
C PRO A 44 5.24 13.46 1.41
N ILE A 45 5.11 14.70 0.95
CA ILE A 45 4.28 15.09 -0.20
C ILE A 45 5.24 15.51 -1.30
N ILE A 46 5.12 14.88 -2.47
CA ILE A 46 6.01 15.07 -3.60
C ILE A 46 5.20 15.67 -4.76
N ASP A 47 5.68 16.79 -5.28
CA ASP A 47 5.07 17.52 -6.38
C ASP A 47 5.74 17.12 -7.71
N LEU A 48 4.96 16.66 -8.70
CA LEU A 48 5.51 16.24 -10.00
C LEU A 48 5.52 17.35 -11.07
N ASP A 49 4.93 18.52 -10.81
CA ASP A 49 4.86 19.59 -11.82
C ASP A 49 6.26 20.05 -12.25
N GLU A 50 7.24 20.08 -11.32
CA GLU A 50 8.63 20.52 -11.59
C GLU A 50 9.35 19.67 -12.67
N CYS A 51 8.84 18.45 -12.97
CA CYS A 51 9.45 17.50 -13.91
C CYS A 51 8.64 17.25 -15.19
N SER A 52 7.46 17.88 -15.34
CA SER A 52 6.55 17.69 -16.48
C SER A 52 7.13 18.18 -17.83
N SER A 53 8.19 19.01 -17.79
CA SER A 53 8.99 19.36 -18.96
C SER A 53 10.16 18.38 -19.11
N GLY A 54 10.00 17.36 -19.96
CA GLY A 54 10.93 16.23 -20.15
C GLY A 54 12.36 16.56 -20.65
N SER A 55 12.82 17.80 -20.53
CA SER A 55 14.19 18.24 -20.85
C SER A 55 15.02 18.63 -19.61
N ASN A 56 14.44 18.64 -18.40
CA ASN A 56 15.15 19.06 -17.19
C ASN A 56 15.75 17.86 -16.41
N THR A 57 16.94 17.41 -16.81
CA THR A 57 17.68 16.34 -16.10
C THR A 57 17.94 16.69 -14.63
N GLU A 58 18.18 17.96 -14.31
CA GLU A 58 18.41 18.42 -12.94
C GLU A 58 17.15 18.28 -12.07
N GLY A 59 15.98 18.65 -12.62
CA GLY A 59 14.69 18.45 -11.97
C GLY A 59 14.42 16.97 -11.67
N LEU A 60 14.66 16.08 -12.65
CA LEU A 60 14.47 14.65 -12.47
C LEU A 60 15.40 14.06 -11.39
N ASN A 61 16.65 14.52 -11.32
CA ASN A 61 17.58 14.07 -10.27
C ASN A 61 17.13 14.52 -8.88
N LYS A 62 16.75 15.80 -8.72
CA LYS A 62 16.23 16.34 -7.46
C LYS A 62 14.98 15.58 -6.99
N LEU A 63 14.05 15.33 -7.91
CA LEU A 63 12.84 14.56 -7.64
C LEU A 63 13.17 13.11 -7.26
N SER A 64 14.10 12.48 -7.96
CA SER A 64 14.55 11.11 -7.65
C SER A 64 15.16 11.04 -6.26
N GLU A 65 15.98 12.02 -5.86
CA GLU A 65 16.50 12.08 -4.49
C GLU A 65 15.40 12.25 -3.43
N GLU A 66 14.37 13.04 -3.73
CA GLU A 66 13.23 13.22 -2.82
C GLU A 66 12.41 11.94 -2.66
N ILE A 67 12.11 11.27 -3.77
CA ILE A 67 11.45 9.95 -3.78
C ILE A 67 12.32 8.94 -3.02
N GLY A 68 13.63 8.90 -3.28
CA GLY A 68 14.55 8.00 -2.59
C GLY A 68 14.60 8.23 -1.08
N ARG A 69 14.55 9.50 -0.63
CA ARG A 69 14.43 9.84 0.81
C ARG A 69 13.10 9.34 1.38
N ALA A 70 11.99 9.53 0.68
CA ALA A 70 10.69 9.05 1.12
C ALA A 70 10.63 7.51 1.21
N CYS A 71 11.14 6.80 0.20
CA CYS A 71 11.23 5.35 0.19
C CYS A 71 12.10 4.81 1.34
N ARG A 72 13.22 5.48 1.65
CA ARG A 72 14.13 5.08 2.73
C ARG A 72 13.54 5.32 4.12
N ASP A 73 12.91 6.46 4.33
CA ASP A 73 12.46 6.90 5.66
C ASP A 73 11.05 6.39 6.01
N TRP A 74 10.17 6.25 5.02
CA TRP A 74 8.76 5.88 5.23
C TRP A 74 8.32 4.67 4.42
N GLY A 75 8.92 4.43 3.24
CA GLY A 75 8.34 3.51 2.26
C GLY A 75 6.99 3.99 1.71
N PHE A 76 6.57 5.21 2.06
CA PHE A 76 5.30 5.85 1.75
C PHE A 76 5.50 7.33 1.45
N PHE A 77 4.72 7.87 0.53
CA PHE A 77 4.60 9.31 0.25
C PHE A 77 3.29 9.60 -0.47
N GLN A 78 2.87 10.87 -0.50
CA GLN A 78 1.79 11.35 -1.35
C GLN A 78 2.36 12.07 -2.56
N VAL A 79 1.65 11.97 -3.68
CA VAL A 79 2.00 12.63 -4.93
C VAL A 79 0.88 13.56 -5.35
N VAL A 80 1.23 14.81 -5.62
CA VAL A 80 0.35 15.84 -6.17
C VAL A 80 0.83 16.27 -7.55
N ASN A 81 -0.05 16.94 -8.31
CA ASN A 81 0.25 17.43 -9.65
C ASN A 81 0.84 16.34 -10.59
N HIS A 82 0.32 15.12 -10.47
CA HIS A 82 0.77 13.94 -11.23
C HIS A 82 0.36 13.96 -12.71
N GLY A 83 -0.37 14.99 -13.16
CA GLY A 83 -0.79 15.17 -14.55
C GLY A 83 -1.93 14.26 -15.01
N ILE A 84 -2.66 13.62 -14.09
CA ILE A 84 -3.90 12.89 -14.41
C ILE A 84 -5.05 13.91 -14.35
N PRO A 85 -5.86 14.08 -15.41
CA PRO A 85 -6.90 15.09 -15.44
C PRO A 85 -7.96 14.91 -14.34
N ASP A 86 -8.38 16.01 -13.74
CA ASP A 86 -9.40 16.04 -12.69
C ASP A 86 -10.71 15.38 -13.11
N ALA A 87 -11.16 15.64 -14.33
CA ALA A 87 -12.37 15.03 -14.88
C ALA A 87 -12.28 13.48 -14.93
N SER A 88 -11.09 12.93 -15.23
CA SER A 88 -10.88 11.48 -15.26
C SER A 88 -10.96 10.88 -13.85
N LEU A 89 -10.45 11.59 -12.84
CA LEU A 89 -10.58 11.19 -11.44
C LEU A 89 -12.05 11.24 -10.98
N ASP A 90 -12.78 12.29 -11.36
CA ASP A 90 -14.20 12.47 -11.01
C ASP A 90 -15.06 11.37 -11.63
N GLU A 91 -14.84 11.03 -12.91
CA GLU A 91 -15.48 9.92 -13.60
C GLU A 91 -15.18 8.58 -12.93
N THR A 92 -13.92 8.35 -12.54
CA THR A 92 -13.48 7.14 -11.82
C THR A 92 -14.23 6.99 -10.50
N TRP A 93 -14.33 8.06 -9.71
CA TRP A 93 -15.05 8.04 -8.44
C TRP A 93 -16.55 7.84 -8.62
N LEU A 94 -17.16 8.48 -9.61
CA LEU A 94 -18.58 8.31 -9.93
C LEU A 94 -18.88 6.86 -10.34
N ALA A 95 -18.08 6.29 -11.24
CA ALA A 95 -18.22 4.91 -11.70
C ALA A 95 -18.06 3.91 -10.53
N THR A 96 -17.08 4.14 -9.65
CA THR A 96 -16.85 3.32 -8.45
C THR A 96 -18.06 3.34 -7.51
N LYS A 97 -18.60 4.53 -7.20
CA LYS A 97 -19.77 4.67 -6.34
C LYS A 97 -21.00 3.99 -6.96
N ASN A 98 -21.23 4.22 -8.25
CA ASN A 98 -22.34 3.59 -8.97
C ASN A 98 -22.26 2.06 -8.94
N PHE A 99 -21.06 1.49 -9.05
CA PHE A 99 -20.85 0.05 -8.92
C PHE A 99 -21.25 -0.48 -7.54
N PHE A 100 -20.74 0.12 -6.46
CA PHE A 100 -21.04 -0.36 -5.11
C PHE A 100 -22.50 -0.11 -4.69
N CYS A 101 -23.18 0.86 -5.31
CA CYS A 101 -24.62 1.08 -5.18
C CYS A 101 -25.50 0.05 -5.90
N LEU A 102 -24.95 -0.81 -6.76
CA LEU A 102 -25.74 -1.87 -7.40
C LEU A 102 -26.31 -2.83 -6.35
N PRO A 103 -27.50 -3.43 -6.60
CA PRO A 103 -28.03 -4.47 -5.74
C PRO A 103 -27.02 -5.60 -5.57
N LYS A 104 -26.91 -6.12 -4.36
CA LYS A 104 -25.98 -7.22 -4.02
C LYS A 104 -26.12 -8.43 -4.93
N SER A 105 -27.35 -8.75 -5.36
CA SER A 105 -27.63 -9.81 -6.32
C SER A 105 -26.99 -9.57 -7.69
N GLU A 106 -26.85 -8.32 -8.11
CA GLU A 106 -26.18 -7.95 -9.36
C GLU A 106 -24.66 -7.99 -9.19
N LYS A 107 -24.12 -7.44 -8.09
CA LYS A 107 -22.68 -7.51 -7.79
C LYS A 107 -22.18 -8.95 -7.70
N ARG A 108 -22.93 -9.83 -7.03
CA ARG A 108 -22.58 -11.26 -6.87
C ARG A 108 -22.59 -12.08 -8.15
N LYS A 109 -23.25 -11.62 -9.24
CA LYS A 109 -23.11 -12.25 -10.57
C LYS A 109 -21.70 -12.13 -11.12
N LEU A 110 -20.91 -11.20 -10.58
CA LEU A 110 -19.53 -10.92 -10.98
C LEU A 110 -18.53 -11.51 -9.98
N ASN A 111 -18.96 -12.41 -9.10
CA ASN A 111 -18.10 -13.00 -8.09
C ASN A 111 -16.88 -13.68 -8.72
N ARG A 112 -15.72 -13.50 -8.08
CA ARG A 112 -14.56 -14.35 -8.33
C ARG A 112 -14.88 -15.83 -8.06
N SER A 113 -14.11 -16.72 -8.66
CA SER A 113 -14.20 -18.17 -8.49
C SER A 113 -12.81 -18.79 -8.33
N SER A 114 -12.75 -20.12 -8.11
CA SER A 114 -11.47 -20.86 -8.11
C SER A 114 -10.70 -20.70 -9.42
N ASP A 115 -11.42 -20.48 -10.52
CA ASP A 115 -10.88 -20.46 -11.88
C ASP A 115 -10.73 -19.03 -12.44
N ASN A 116 -11.20 -18.02 -11.70
CA ASN A 116 -11.08 -16.61 -12.06
C ASN A 116 -10.95 -15.75 -10.79
N PRO A 117 -9.76 -15.22 -10.48
CA PRO A 117 -9.52 -14.44 -9.28
C PRO A 117 -10.09 -13.02 -9.36
N TRP A 118 -10.54 -12.58 -10.54
CA TRP A 118 -11.03 -11.22 -10.78
C TRP A 118 -12.54 -11.10 -10.56
N GLY A 119 -12.99 -9.89 -10.25
CA GLY A 119 -14.39 -9.56 -10.02
C GLY A 119 -14.72 -9.26 -8.56
N PHE A 120 -16.00 -9.39 -8.23
CA PHE A 120 -16.55 -9.00 -6.94
C PHE A 120 -16.25 -10.01 -5.83
N PHE A 121 -16.11 -9.52 -4.59
CA PHE A 121 -16.17 -10.35 -3.39
C PHE A 121 -16.60 -9.52 -2.18
N ASP A 122 -17.53 -10.03 -1.39
CA ASP A 122 -18.05 -9.40 -0.16
C ASP A 122 -17.75 -10.22 1.11
N HIS A 123 -16.95 -11.28 0.99
CA HIS A 123 -16.63 -12.21 2.07
C HIS A 123 -15.11 -12.29 2.37
N GLU A 124 -14.34 -11.24 2.06
CA GLU A 124 -12.88 -11.21 2.26
C GLU A 124 -12.50 -11.58 3.70
N LEU A 125 -11.52 -12.48 3.84
CA LEU A 125 -10.94 -12.83 5.13
C LEU A 125 -9.49 -12.32 5.18
N THR A 126 -9.15 -11.53 6.20
CA THR A 126 -7.74 -11.24 6.50
C THR A 126 -7.37 -11.96 7.80
N LYS A 127 -6.34 -12.82 7.80
CA LYS A 127 -5.93 -13.65 8.96
C LYS A 127 -7.11 -14.43 9.58
N ASN A 128 -7.93 -15.08 8.74
CA ASN A 128 -9.14 -15.83 9.10
C ASN A 128 -10.28 -14.99 9.73
N LYS A 129 -10.34 -13.67 9.48
CA LYS A 129 -11.40 -12.78 9.99
C LYS A 129 -12.05 -12.00 8.86
N ARG A 130 -13.38 -11.88 8.89
CA ARG A 130 -14.14 -11.15 7.87
C ARG A 130 -13.81 -9.66 7.92
N ASP A 131 -13.30 -9.14 6.82
CA ASP A 131 -13.15 -7.69 6.65
C ASP A 131 -14.52 -7.08 6.39
N LYS A 132 -14.82 -5.95 7.05
CA LYS A 132 -16.02 -5.14 6.76
C LYS A 132 -15.81 -4.35 5.47
N LYS A 133 -15.68 -5.05 4.36
CA LYS A 133 -15.45 -4.45 3.05
C LYS A 133 -16.05 -5.29 1.93
N GLU A 134 -16.47 -4.60 0.89
CA GLU A 134 -16.69 -5.19 -0.42
C GLU A 134 -15.53 -4.85 -1.33
N ILE A 135 -15.17 -5.75 -2.23
CA ILE A 135 -14.11 -5.52 -3.22
C ILE A 135 -14.56 -5.84 -4.64
N PHE A 136 -13.93 -5.19 -5.62
CA PHE A 136 -13.95 -5.60 -7.01
C PHE A 136 -12.53 -5.55 -7.59
N ASP A 137 -12.01 -6.71 -8.01
CA ASP A 137 -10.68 -6.84 -8.59
C ASP A 137 -10.72 -6.81 -10.12
N ILE A 138 -9.87 -5.97 -10.70
CA ILE A 138 -9.69 -5.81 -12.14
C ILE A 138 -8.29 -6.33 -12.48
N GLY A 139 -8.25 -7.43 -13.21
CA GLY A 139 -7.00 -8.09 -13.63
C GLY A 139 -6.21 -7.29 -14.67
N PRO A 140 -5.03 -7.81 -15.06
CA PRO A 140 -4.18 -7.19 -16.07
C PRO A 140 -4.92 -6.95 -17.40
N LEU A 141 -4.64 -5.84 -18.08
CA LEU A 141 -5.32 -5.49 -19.33
C LEU A 141 -5.16 -6.52 -20.46
N HIS A 142 -4.05 -7.26 -20.48
CA HIS A 142 -3.79 -8.30 -21.48
C HIS A 142 -4.53 -9.62 -21.20
N SER A 143 -5.18 -9.77 -20.04
CA SER A 143 -5.95 -10.97 -19.69
C SER A 143 -7.12 -11.22 -20.65
N ASP A 144 -7.56 -10.18 -21.36
CA ASP A 144 -8.59 -10.28 -22.39
C ASP A 144 -8.10 -10.98 -23.68
N GLU A 145 -6.79 -10.94 -23.95
CA GLU A 145 -6.17 -11.40 -25.21
C GLU A 145 -5.96 -12.93 -25.28
N GLY A 146 -6.18 -13.65 -24.18
CA GLY A 146 -6.06 -15.10 -24.10
C GLY A 146 -5.17 -15.55 -22.95
N LEU A 147 -5.51 -16.70 -22.36
CA LEU A 147 -4.83 -17.27 -21.20
C LEU A 147 -3.67 -18.16 -21.67
N SER A 148 -2.44 -17.83 -21.29
CA SER A 148 -1.33 -18.78 -21.37
C SER A 148 -1.43 -19.75 -20.20
N SER A 149 -1.33 -21.06 -20.44
CA SER A 149 -1.38 -22.10 -19.39
C SER A 149 -0.24 -22.01 -18.37
N GLU A 150 0.75 -21.14 -18.59
CA GLU A 150 1.92 -20.96 -17.73
C GLU A 150 1.73 -19.87 -16.65
N GLU A 151 0.67 -19.05 -16.76
CA GLU A 151 0.42 -18.00 -15.77
C GLU A 151 -0.31 -18.54 -14.53
N PRO A 152 0.14 -18.22 -13.30
CA PRO A 152 -0.44 -18.76 -12.07
C PRO A 152 -1.86 -18.27 -11.78
N PHE A 153 -2.27 -17.12 -12.31
CA PHE A 153 -3.59 -16.54 -12.11
C PHE A 153 -4.26 -16.30 -13.47
N LEU A 154 -5.20 -17.16 -13.80
CA LEU A 154 -5.94 -17.12 -15.05
C LEU A 154 -7.34 -16.55 -14.82
N GLY A 155 -7.82 -15.69 -15.71
CA GLY A 155 -9.16 -15.13 -15.61
C GLY A 155 -9.35 -13.88 -16.45
N LYS A 156 -10.61 -13.48 -16.64
CA LYS A 156 -10.98 -12.21 -17.29
C LYS A 156 -11.84 -11.40 -16.33
N THR A 157 -11.64 -10.08 -16.27
CA THR A 157 -12.45 -9.21 -15.42
C THR A 157 -13.92 -9.28 -15.86
N PRO A 158 -14.85 -9.71 -14.98
CA PRO A 158 -16.28 -9.76 -15.31
C PRO A 158 -16.91 -8.37 -15.20
N TRP A 159 -17.14 -7.70 -16.33
CA TRP A 159 -17.66 -6.33 -16.34
C TRP A 159 -19.18 -6.23 -16.08
N PRO A 160 -19.64 -5.25 -15.29
CA PRO A 160 -21.05 -5.07 -14.97
C PRO A 160 -21.86 -4.58 -16.18
N LYS A 161 -22.73 -5.43 -16.73
CA LYS A 161 -23.60 -5.08 -17.88
C LYS A 161 -24.57 -3.91 -17.62
N LEU A 162 -24.90 -3.65 -16.36
CA LEU A 162 -25.78 -2.55 -15.96
C LEU A 162 -25.08 -1.18 -15.92
N LEU A 163 -23.74 -1.16 -16.03
CA LEU A 163 -22.93 0.05 -16.01
C LEU A 163 -21.98 0.04 -17.24
N PRO A 164 -22.49 0.36 -18.43
CA PRO A 164 -21.74 0.20 -19.69
C PRO A 164 -20.47 1.07 -19.75
N GLU A 165 -20.42 2.19 -19.03
CA GLU A 165 -19.26 3.08 -18.97
C GLU A 165 -18.18 2.61 -17.98
N PHE A 166 -18.50 1.68 -17.08
CA PHE A 166 -17.62 1.28 -15.97
C PHE A 166 -16.32 0.67 -16.48
N GLU A 167 -16.40 -0.22 -17.47
CA GLU A 167 -15.21 -0.87 -18.04
C GLU A 167 -14.23 0.14 -18.63
N GLN A 168 -14.72 1.04 -19.49
CA GLN A 168 -13.87 2.04 -20.13
C GLN A 168 -13.19 2.93 -19.10
N CYS A 169 -13.97 3.46 -18.15
CA CYS A 169 -13.49 4.35 -17.10
C CYS A 169 -12.39 3.69 -16.25
N MET A 170 -12.61 2.44 -15.79
CA MET A 170 -11.61 1.73 -14.99
C MET A 170 -10.35 1.38 -15.78
N ARG A 171 -10.47 1.07 -17.08
CA ARG A 171 -9.30 0.82 -17.94
C ARG A 171 -8.47 2.08 -18.17
N GLU A 172 -9.11 3.24 -18.28
CA GLU A 172 -8.41 4.53 -18.40
C GLU A 172 -7.67 4.87 -17.10
N HIS A 173 -8.32 4.69 -15.95
CA HIS A 173 -7.69 4.85 -14.64
C HIS A 173 -6.51 3.88 -14.44
N PHE A 174 -6.67 2.61 -14.83
CA PHE A 174 -5.61 1.60 -14.79
C PHE A 174 -4.37 2.06 -15.58
N LYS A 175 -4.55 2.51 -16.83
CA LYS A 175 -3.45 3.00 -17.69
C LYS A 175 -2.78 4.24 -17.11
N ALA A 176 -3.56 5.14 -16.49
CA ALA A 176 -3.02 6.32 -15.83
C ALA A 176 -2.12 5.93 -14.63
N CYS A 177 -2.57 4.99 -13.80
CA CYS A 177 -1.79 4.46 -12.68
C CYS A 177 -0.56 3.69 -13.16
N GLU A 178 -0.65 2.92 -14.24
CA GLU A 178 0.48 2.23 -14.85
C GLU A 178 1.57 3.22 -15.29
N LYS A 179 1.19 4.29 -16.00
CA LYS A 179 2.11 5.33 -16.45
C LYS A 179 2.78 6.04 -15.26
N LEU A 180 2.02 6.37 -14.23
CA LEU A 180 2.55 6.99 -13.00
C LEU A 180 3.51 6.02 -12.28
N SER A 181 3.15 4.75 -12.18
CA SER A 181 4.00 3.72 -11.56
C SER A 181 5.35 3.59 -12.26
N LEU A 182 5.34 3.55 -13.59
CA LEU A 182 6.57 3.46 -14.38
C LEU A 182 7.44 4.71 -14.18
N PHE A 183 6.84 5.90 -14.12
CA PHE A 183 7.58 7.13 -13.82
C PHE A 183 8.25 7.09 -12.44
N ILE A 184 7.51 6.69 -11.40
CA ILE A 184 8.05 6.55 -10.04
C ILE A 184 9.14 5.47 -9.96
N LEU A 185 8.96 4.34 -10.65
CA LEU A 185 9.96 3.27 -10.72
C LEU A 185 11.29 3.77 -11.31
N LYS A 186 11.23 4.59 -12.37
CA LYS A 186 12.42 5.18 -12.99
C LYS A 186 13.14 6.14 -12.05
N ALA A 187 12.38 6.96 -11.30
CA ALA A 187 12.94 7.83 -10.28
C ALA A 187 13.58 7.03 -9.12
N ILE A 188 12.96 5.92 -8.71
CA ILE A 188 13.54 4.99 -7.72
C ILE A 188 14.87 4.42 -8.23
N CYS A 189 14.95 3.98 -9.49
CA CYS A 189 16.20 3.47 -10.07
C CYS A 189 17.32 4.52 -10.00
N LEU A 190 17.03 5.76 -10.43
CA LEU A 190 17.99 6.87 -10.36
C LEU A 190 18.44 7.15 -8.92
N SER A 191 17.51 7.15 -7.96
CA SER A 191 17.80 7.40 -6.55
C SER A 191 18.66 6.31 -5.88
N LEU A 192 18.69 5.11 -6.47
CA LEU A 192 19.54 3.97 -6.10
C LEU A 192 20.85 3.92 -6.92
N GLY A 193 21.13 4.95 -7.71
CA GLY A 193 22.33 5.04 -8.55
C GLY A 193 22.34 4.08 -9.74
N ALA A 194 21.18 3.51 -10.11
CA ALA A 194 21.03 2.68 -11.29
C ALA A 194 20.61 3.52 -12.51
N ASP A 195 20.75 2.94 -13.70
CA ASP A 195 20.14 3.50 -14.90
C ASP A 195 18.61 3.60 -14.71
N LYS A 196 18.00 4.71 -15.16
CA LYS A 196 16.57 4.97 -14.94
C LYS A 196 15.69 3.85 -15.49
N ASP A 197 16.11 3.21 -16.59
CA ASP A 197 15.33 2.21 -17.28
C ASP A 197 15.68 0.77 -16.84
N HIS A 198 16.60 0.60 -15.88
CA HIS A 198 17.15 -0.71 -15.47
C HIS A 198 16.10 -1.75 -15.08
N LEU A 199 15.00 -1.34 -14.44
CA LEU A 199 13.92 -2.23 -14.02
C LEU A 199 12.73 -2.25 -14.99
N THR A 200 12.76 -1.47 -16.08
CA THR A 200 11.63 -1.34 -17.01
C THR A 200 11.26 -2.69 -17.59
N ASP A 201 12.25 -3.47 -18.06
CA ASP A 201 12.03 -4.76 -18.72
C ASP A 201 11.41 -5.81 -17.79
N CYS A 202 11.49 -5.65 -16.47
CA CYS A 202 10.80 -6.50 -15.51
C CYS A 202 9.27 -6.43 -15.63
N PHE A 203 8.72 -5.42 -16.29
CA PHE A 203 7.27 -5.20 -16.42
C PHE A 203 6.75 -5.45 -17.84
N PHE A 204 7.63 -5.68 -18.82
CA PHE A 204 7.24 -5.90 -20.21
C PHE A 204 7.52 -7.34 -20.67
N PRO A 205 6.76 -7.86 -21.65
CA PRO A 205 5.65 -7.22 -22.36
C PRO A 205 4.31 -7.27 -21.59
N LYS A 206 4.21 -8.06 -20.52
CA LYS A 206 2.95 -8.34 -19.81
C LYS A 206 3.14 -8.33 -18.28
N HIS A 207 3.09 -7.15 -17.67
CA HIS A 207 3.15 -7.00 -16.21
C HIS A 207 1.96 -7.69 -15.53
N THR A 208 2.06 -8.06 -14.25
CA THR A 208 0.98 -8.77 -13.53
C THR A 208 0.16 -7.85 -12.61
N SER A 209 0.22 -6.54 -12.89
CA SER A 209 -0.49 -5.50 -12.15
C SER A 209 -2.01 -5.65 -12.22
N PHE A 210 -2.69 -5.26 -11.14
CA PHE A 210 -4.14 -5.30 -11.03
C PHE A 210 -4.65 -4.11 -10.22
N LEU A 211 -5.91 -3.75 -10.44
CA LEU A 211 -6.59 -2.67 -9.72
C LEU A 211 -7.65 -3.29 -8.80
N ARG A 212 -7.65 -2.92 -7.53
CA ARG A 212 -8.71 -3.30 -6.58
C ARG A 212 -9.53 -2.07 -6.24
N LEU A 213 -10.84 -2.19 -6.31
CA LEU A 213 -11.76 -1.21 -5.74
C LEU A 213 -12.20 -1.75 -4.38
N ASN A 214 -12.06 -0.96 -3.33
CA ASN A 214 -12.54 -1.29 -1.99
C ASN A 214 -13.66 -0.33 -1.59
N TYR A 215 -14.69 -0.88 -0.96
CA TYR A 215 -15.75 -0.14 -0.27
C TYR A 215 -15.81 -0.61 1.18
N TYR A 216 -15.63 0.32 2.12
CA TYR A 216 -15.68 0.10 3.56
C TYR A 216 -16.91 0.80 4.12
N PRO A 217 -18.04 0.08 4.26
CA PRO A 217 -19.24 0.66 4.83
C PRO A 217 -19.10 0.86 6.34
N VAL A 218 -19.80 1.86 6.88
CA VAL A 218 -19.98 2.03 8.34
C VAL A 218 -20.81 0.87 8.90
N ASP A 219 -21.93 0.58 8.24
CA ASP A 219 -22.84 -0.50 8.59
C ASP A 219 -22.44 -1.78 7.85
N ASP A 220 -22.20 -2.86 8.59
CA ASP A 220 -21.76 -4.12 7.99
C ASP A 220 -22.88 -4.74 7.12
N PRO A 221 -22.68 -4.88 5.78
CA PRO A 221 -23.70 -5.37 4.86
C PRO A 221 -23.98 -6.87 4.99
N LEU A 222 -23.26 -7.53 5.92
CA LEU A 222 -23.39 -8.92 6.31
C LEU A 222 -23.62 -9.07 7.82
N ALA A 223 -24.10 -8.03 8.51
CA ALA A 223 -24.44 -8.09 9.93
C ALA A 223 -25.48 -9.16 10.28
N ASP A 224 -26.38 -9.48 9.34
CA ASP A 224 -27.44 -10.48 9.52
C ASP A 224 -26.94 -11.93 9.41
N LEU A 225 -25.67 -12.16 9.05
CA LEU A 225 -25.05 -13.49 9.03
C LEU A 225 -24.36 -13.76 10.36
N GLU A 226 -24.53 -14.97 10.91
CA GLU A 226 -23.89 -15.37 12.19
C GLU A 226 -22.38 -15.05 12.19
N GLU A 227 -21.95 -14.26 13.18
CA GLU A 227 -20.57 -13.85 13.38
C GLU A 227 -19.68 -15.07 13.68
N GLN A 228 -18.74 -15.37 12.80
CA GLN A 228 -17.62 -16.26 13.15
C GLN A 228 -16.50 -15.41 13.77
N ASP A 229 -16.53 -15.36 15.11
CA ASP A 229 -15.46 -15.04 16.06
C ASP A 229 -14.76 -13.65 15.99
N HIS A 230 -14.70 -12.99 17.14
CA HIS A 230 -14.23 -11.61 17.27
C HIS A 230 -12.70 -11.51 17.20
N GLY A 231 -12.20 -10.75 16.23
CA GLY A 231 -10.82 -10.26 16.24
C GLY A 231 -10.57 -9.07 17.16
N GLU A 232 -9.32 -8.57 17.18
CA GLU A 232 -9.01 -7.29 17.83
C GLU A 232 -9.94 -6.20 17.27
N ALA A 233 -10.78 -5.63 18.15
CA ALA A 233 -11.81 -4.68 17.76
C ALA A 233 -11.21 -3.46 17.03
N GLY A 234 -11.82 -3.06 15.91
CA GLY A 234 -11.60 -1.74 15.28
C GLY A 234 -10.73 -1.67 14.02
N LEU A 235 -10.45 -2.79 13.31
CA LEU A 235 -9.69 -2.78 12.04
C LEU A 235 -10.57 -3.14 10.83
N GLY A 236 -10.33 -2.47 9.70
CA GLY A 236 -10.94 -2.76 8.39
C GLY A 236 -10.04 -3.56 7.44
N VAL A 237 -8.71 -3.48 7.62
CA VAL A 237 -7.71 -4.41 7.04
C VAL A 237 -6.60 -4.59 8.08
N HIS A 238 -6.18 -5.84 8.35
CA HIS A 238 -5.05 -6.10 9.25
C HIS A 238 -3.71 -5.59 8.68
N HIS A 239 -2.71 -5.44 9.55
CA HIS A 239 -1.40 -4.97 9.14
C HIS A 239 -0.71 -5.96 8.18
N HIS A 240 -0.19 -5.44 7.06
CA HIS A 240 0.54 -6.20 6.04
C HIS A 240 1.55 -5.31 5.30
N THR A 241 2.43 -5.94 4.53
CA THR A 241 3.18 -5.27 3.45
C THR A 241 2.61 -5.69 2.10
N ASP A 242 2.77 -4.84 1.10
CA ASP A 242 2.42 -5.19 -0.28
C ASP A 242 3.54 -6.02 -0.90
N SER A 243 3.18 -7.12 -1.55
CA SER A 243 4.16 -8.01 -2.19
C SER A 243 4.84 -7.39 -3.40
N GLY A 244 4.17 -6.46 -4.08
CA GLY A 244 4.52 -5.95 -5.40
C GLY A 244 5.76 -5.05 -5.46
N ALA A 245 5.86 -4.30 -6.56
CA ALA A 245 6.84 -3.23 -6.66
C ALA A 245 6.32 -1.94 -6.02
N LEU A 246 5.17 -1.45 -6.51
CA LEU A 246 4.56 -0.21 -6.06
C LEU A 246 3.06 -0.39 -5.90
N THR A 247 2.48 0.34 -4.95
CA THR A 247 1.04 0.55 -4.86
C THR A 247 0.75 2.02 -5.12
N ILE A 248 -0.16 2.30 -6.04
CA ILE A 248 -0.68 3.63 -6.37
C ILE A 248 -2.11 3.68 -5.87
N LEU A 249 -2.36 4.41 -4.79
CA LEU A 249 -3.64 4.44 -4.11
C LEU A 249 -4.37 5.76 -4.36
N SER A 250 -5.51 5.69 -5.04
CA SER A 250 -6.54 6.73 -4.92
C SER A 250 -7.42 6.46 -3.71
N GLN A 251 -7.65 7.45 -2.87
CA GLN A 251 -8.55 7.36 -1.72
C GLN A 251 -9.42 8.61 -1.64
N ASP A 252 -10.60 8.47 -1.04
CA ASP A 252 -11.44 9.61 -0.73
C ASP A 252 -10.90 10.40 0.49
N ASN A 253 -11.68 11.42 0.89
CA ASN A 253 -11.30 12.33 1.96
C ASN A 253 -11.63 11.81 3.38
N ILE A 254 -12.04 10.54 3.53
CA ILE A 254 -12.44 9.96 4.83
C ILE A 254 -11.22 9.49 5.64
N GLY A 255 -10.17 9.02 4.96
CA GLY A 255 -8.92 8.59 5.59
C GLY A 255 -8.97 7.18 6.14
N GLY A 256 -8.34 6.91 7.28
CA GLY A 256 -8.33 5.59 7.92
C GLY A 256 -7.14 4.67 7.57
N LEU A 257 -6.38 4.99 6.52
CA LEU A 257 -5.11 4.35 6.26
C LEU A 257 -4.06 4.78 7.30
N GLN A 258 -3.31 3.82 7.82
CA GLN A 258 -2.22 4.06 8.76
C GLN A 258 -0.95 3.31 8.34
N VAL A 259 0.20 3.96 8.47
CA VAL A 259 1.53 3.36 8.24
C VAL A 259 2.26 3.18 9.56
N ASN A 260 2.95 2.04 9.73
CA ASN A 260 3.80 1.79 10.88
C ASN A 260 5.20 2.35 10.64
N LYS A 261 5.70 3.13 11.59
CA LYS A 261 7.10 3.57 11.62
C LYS A 261 7.65 3.51 13.03
N GLY A 262 8.70 2.72 13.23
CA GLY A 262 9.34 2.55 14.53
C GLY A 262 8.40 1.99 15.60
N GLY A 263 7.48 1.09 15.22
CA GLY A 263 6.51 0.48 16.13
C GLY A 263 5.29 1.36 16.45
N ARG A 264 5.15 2.52 15.82
CA ARG A 264 4.00 3.43 16.00
C ARG A 264 3.21 3.55 14.70
N TRP A 265 1.89 3.65 14.83
CA TRP A 265 0.97 3.85 13.70
C TRP A 265 0.72 5.34 13.48
N TYR A 266 0.97 5.81 12.26
CA TYR A 266 0.74 7.19 11.84
C TYR A 266 -0.41 7.21 10.83
N PRO A 267 -1.44 8.07 11.02
CA PRO A 267 -2.49 8.23 10.03
C PRO A 267 -1.93 8.89 8.77
N ILE A 268 -2.40 8.45 7.61
CA ILE A 268 -2.17 9.14 6.35
C ILE A 268 -3.38 10.03 6.09
N THR A 269 -3.20 11.33 6.33
CA THR A 269 -4.24 12.34 6.06
C THR A 269 -4.45 12.45 4.54
N PRO A 270 -5.67 12.22 4.03
CA PRO A 270 -5.96 12.39 2.60
C PRO A 270 -5.67 13.81 2.15
N ILE A 271 -5.07 13.92 0.96
CA ILE A 271 -4.96 15.17 0.22
C ILE A 271 -5.84 15.03 -1.00
N ASP A 272 -6.72 16.01 -1.20
CA ASP A 272 -7.64 16.00 -2.34
C ASP A 272 -6.86 15.84 -3.64
N ARG A 273 -7.31 14.90 -4.47
CA ARG A 273 -6.71 14.56 -5.77
C ARG A 273 -5.25 14.08 -5.71
N ALA A 274 -4.70 13.78 -4.54
CA ALA A 274 -3.39 13.14 -4.44
C ALA A 274 -3.48 11.62 -4.58
N PHE A 275 -2.37 11.01 -4.97
CA PHE A 275 -2.17 9.56 -4.84
C PHE A 275 -1.27 9.28 -3.65
N VAL A 276 -1.63 8.30 -2.83
CA VAL A 276 -0.66 7.70 -1.89
C VAL A 276 0.14 6.66 -2.64
N ILE A 277 1.46 6.73 -2.52
CA ILE A 277 2.39 5.77 -3.09
C ILE A 277 3.07 5.03 -1.95
N ASN A 278 3.11 3.71 -2.03
CA ASN A 278 4.00 2.91 -1.19
C ASN A 278 4.76 1.88 -1.98
N ILE A 279 5.95 1.55 -1.46
CA ILE A 279 6.79 0.50 -2.03
C ILE A 279 6.39 -0.85 -1.46
N GLY A 280 6.50 -1.89 -2.30
CA GLY A 280 6.31 -3.27 -1.88
C GLY A 280 7.62 -4.02 -1.70
N ASP A 281 7.48 -5.30 -1.37
CA ASP A 281 8.56 -6.22 -1.07
C ASP A 281 9.59 -6.30 -2.23
N MET A 282 9.18 -6.16 -3.49
CA MET A 282 10.11 -6.25 -4.64
C MET A 282 11.08 -5.07 -4.68
N VAL A 283 10.62 -3.86 -4.38
CA VAL A 283 11.50 -2.68 -4.28
C VAL A 283 12.41 -2.78 -3.06
N GLN A 284 11.95 -3.37 -1.96
CA GLN A 284 12.81 -3.67 -0.83
C GLN A 284 13.95 -4.64 -1.22
N VAL A 285 13.68 -5.66 -2.03
CA VAL A 285 14.74 -6.58 -2.50
C VAL A 285 15.66 -5.91 -3.51
N TRP A 286 15.13 -5.21 -4.52
CA TRP A 286 15.95 -4.48 -5.50
C TRP A 286 16.87 -3.46 -4.81
N SER A 287 16.38 -2.76 -3.79
CA SER A 287 17.16 -1.82 -2.99
C SER A 287 18.09 -2.50 -1.97
N ASN A 288 18.22 -3.82 -1.97
CA ASN A 288 18.97 -4.60 -0.98
C ASN A 288 18.62 -4.23 0.48
N GLY A 289 17.37 -3.83 0.73
CA GLY A 289 16.88 -3.41 2.05
C GLY A 289 17.20 -1.97 2.44
N GLU A 290 17.81 -1.18 1.56
CA GLU A 290 17.96 0.26 1.74
C GLU A 290 16.60 0.97 1.81
N TYR A 291 15.63 0.50 1.05
CA TYR A 291 14.23 0.90 1.16
C TYR A 291 13.43 -0.23 1.82
N LYS A 292 12.47 0.14 2.67
CA LYS A 292 11.67 -0.82 3.43
C LYS A 292 10.19 -0.73 3.06
N ALA A 293 9.61 -1.85 2.66
CA ALA A 293 8.17 -1.99 2.51
C ALA A 293 7.53 -1.83 3.89
N ALA A 294 6.78 -0.75 4.08
CA ALA A 294 6.25 -0.43 5.40
C ALA A 294 4.97 -1.21 5.68
N LEU A 295 4.86 -1.69 6.92
CA LEU A 295 3.61 -2.25 7.43
C LEU A 295 2.55 -1.15 7.42
N HIS A 296 1.39 -1.45 6.85
CA HIS A 296 0.26 -0.53 6.81
C HIS A 296 -1.04 -1.27 7.11
N ARG A 297 -2.05 -0.54 7.56
CA ARG A 297 -3.37 -1.07 7.92
C ARG A 297 -4.47 -0.05 7.63
N VAL A 298 -5.72 -0.50 7.60
CA VAL A 298 -6.89 0.39 7.54
C VAL A 298 -7.72 0.17 8.79
N VAL A 299 -8.06 1.25 9.50
CA VAL A 299 -8.97 1.19 10.66
C VAL A 299 -10.42 1.02 10.18
N ALA A 300 -11.28 0.45 11.01
CA ALA A 300 -12.70 0.33 10.67
C ALA A 300 -13.37 1.72 10.57
N MET A 301 -14.31 1.88 9.64
CA MET A 301 -15.09 3.10 9.50
C MET A 301 -16.21 3.15 10.54
N ASP A 302 -16.42 4.31 11.17
CA ASP A 302 -17.39 4.49 12.25
C ASP A 302 -18.41 5.61 11.99
N LYS A 303 -18.17 6.48 11.01
CA LYS A 303 -18.99 7.69 10.75
C LYS A 303 -19.45 7.82 9.30
N GLU A 304 -18.53 7.59 8.36
CA GLU A 304 -18.77 7.76 6.93
C GLU A 304 -18.16 6.58 6.17
N ASP A 305 -18.84 6.16 5.12
CA ASP A 305 -18.36 5.10 4.23
C ASP A 305 -17.10 5.57 3.50
N ARG A 306 -16.15 4.65 3.31
CA ARG A 306 -14.88 4.92 2.64
C ARG A 306 -14.73 4.12 1.36
N TYR A 307 -14.20 4.76 0.32
CA TYR A 307 -13.79 4.14 -0.92
C TYR A 307 -12.28 4.29 -1.13
N SER A 308 -11.65 3.27 -1.70
CA SER A 308 -10.24 3.35 -2.06
C SER A 308 -9.89 2.42 -3.21
N LEU A 309 -9.03 2.85 -4.10
CA LEU A 309 -8.66 2.16 -5.34
C LEU A 309 -7.14 1.96 -5.39
N PRO A 310 -6.57 0.95 -4.69
CA PRO A 310 -5.17 0.59 -4.88
C PRO A 310 -4.95 -0.09 -6.23
N PHE A 311 -4.06 0.49 -7.03
CA PHE A 311 -3.43 -0.14 -8.18
C PHE A 311 -2.09 -0.74 -7.76
N PHE A 312 -1.94 -2.06 -7.88
CA PHE A 312 -0.72 -2.78 -7.52
C PHE A 312 0.14 -2.98 -8.76
N TYR A 313 1.25 -2.26 -8.87
CA TYR A 313 2.18 -2.39 -9.98
C TYR A 313 3.17 -3.53 -9.72
N ASN A 314 3.07 -4.57 -10.55
CA ASN A 314 3.74 -5.86 -10.33
C ASN A 314 4.53 -6.32 -11.56
N PRO A 315 5.72 -6.92 -11.40
CA PRO A 315 6.51 -7.44 -12.51
C PRO A 315 5.80 -8.54 -13.33
N THR A 316 6.40 -8.95 -14.44
CA THR A 316 6.04 -10.18 -15.15
C THR A 316 6.31 -11.39 -14.26
N TYR A 317 5.53 -12.49 -14.38
CA TYR A 317 5.73 -13.69 -13.57
C TYR A 317 7.13 -14.31 -13.72
N SER A 318 7.78 -14.14 -14.88
CA SER A 318 9.12 -14.64 -15.14
C SER A 318 10.24 -13.79 -14.55
N THR A 319 9.93 -12.64 -13.94
CA THR A 319 10.95 -11.75 -13.37
C THR A 319 11.66 -12.38 -12.19
N ASN A 320 13.00 -12.38 -12.25
CA ASN A 320 13.87 -12.69 -11.12
C ASN A 320 14.30 -11.39 -10.43
N VAL A 321 13.83 -11.21 -9.20
CA VAL A 321 14.06 -10.05 -8.36
C VAL A 321 15.32 -10.28 -7.52
N ASN A 322 16.27 -9.36 -7.67
CA ASN A 322 17.60 -9.42 -7.06
C ASN A 322 18.05 -8.01 -6.64
N PRO A 323 18.86 -7.87 -5.59
CA PRO A 323 19.54 -6.61 -5.29
C PRO A 323 20.23 -6.00 -6.51
N LEU A 324 20.05 -4.70 -6.72
CA LEU A 324 20.64 -3.96 -7.83
C LEU A 324 22.17 -3.94 -7.71
N ASN A 325 22.86 -4.12 -8.84
CA ASN A 325 24.32 -4.09 -8.89
C ASN A 325 24.93 -2.70 -8.56
N SER A 326 24.14 -1.62 -8.65
CA SER A 326 24.58 -0.28 -8.26
C SER A 326 24.79 -0.16 -6.74
N ILE A 327 24.23 -1.08 -5.96
CA ILE A 327 24.29 -1.08 -4.51
C ILE A 327 25.55 -1.80 -4.06
N ASN A 328 26.57 -1.02 -3.72
CA ASN A 328 27.89 -1.51 -3.27
C ASN A 328 27.88 -1.97 -1.80
N SER A 329 27.03 -2.96 -1.47
CA SER A 329 26.96 -3.56 -0.13
C SER A 329 26.87 -5.08 -0.18
N THR A 330 27.06 -5.73 0.98
CA THR A 330 26.85 -7.17 1.09
C THR A 330 25.40 -7.51 0.76
N ARG A 331 25.21 -8.48 -0.13
CA ARG A 331 23.88 -8.97 -0.53
C ARG A 331 23.10 -9.48 0.69
N LEU A 332 21.92 -8.92 0.93
CA LEU A 332 21.04 -9.29 2.06
C LEU A 332 19.96 -10.29 1.66
N TYR A 333 19.51 -10.29 0.41
CA TYR A 333 18.42 -11.15 -0.06
C TYR A 333 18.88 -12.15 -1.12
N LYS A 334 18.33 -13.37 -1.05
CA LYS A 334 18.40 -14.35 -2.14
C LYS A 334 17.61 -13.87 -3.35
N GLU A 335 17.86 -14.48 -4.50
CA GLU A 335 17.04 -14.25 -5.69
C GLU A 335 15.60 -14.71 -5.42
N ILE A 336 14.62 -13.95 -5.92
CA ILE A 336 13.20 -14.27 -5.82
C ILE A 336 12.61 -14.30 -7.23
N ASN A 337 12.10 -15.45 -7.67
CA ASN A 337 11.24 -15.46 -8.85
C ASN A 337 9.84 -14.94 -8.47
N TRP A 338 9.36 -13.90 -9.16
CA TRP A 338 8.09 -13.23 -8.83
C TRP A 338 6.89 -14.17 -8.93
N GLY A 339 6.80 -14.98 -9.99
CA GLY A 339 5.71 -15.91 -10.19
C GLY A 339 5.64 -17.00 -9.12
N GLU A 340 6.78 -17.56 -8.74
CA GLU A 340 6.85 -18.52 -7.63
C GLU A 340 6.50 -17.90 -6.29
N PHE A 341 7.02 -16.71 -6.00
CA PHE A 341 6.74 -15.99 -4.76
C PHE A 341 5.25 -15.67 -4.63
N ARG A 342 4.62 -15.16 -5.70
CA ARG A 342 3.18 -14.86 -5.70
C ARG A 342 2.32 -16.10 -5.56
N ARG A 343 2.68 -17.21 -6.20
CA ARG A 343 1.96 -18.49 -6.05
C ARG A 343 1.99 -18.96 -4.59
N LYS A 344 3.17 -19.01 -3.98
CA LYS A 344 3.33 -19.42 -2.58
C LYS A 344 2.57 -18.53 -1.61
N ARG A 345 2.50 -17.22 -1.88
CA ARG A 345 1.74 -16.29 -1.03
C ARG A 345 0.23 -16.51 -1.17
N ALA A 346 -0.27 -16.67 -2.39
CA ALA A 346 -1.69 -16.96 -2.61
C ALA A 346 -2.13 -18.34 -2.08
N ASP A 347 -1.28 -19.37 -2.15
CA ASP A 347 -1.57 -20.68 -1.57
C ASP A 347 -1.79 -20.59 -0.05
N GLY A 348 -1.05 -19.70 0.62
CA GLY A 348 -1.24 -19.37 2.04
C GLY A 348 -2.57 -18.68 2.33
N ASP A 349 -3.02 -17.79 1.43
CA ASP A 349 -4.26 -17.01 1.57
C ASP A 349 -5.53 -17.85 1.31
N PHE A 350 -5.50 -18.75 0.33
CA PHE A 350 -6.70 -19.50 -0.11
C PHE A 350 -6.90 -20.84 0.59
N ALA A 351 -5.84 -21.48 1.10
CA ALA A 351 -5.93 -22.88 1.53
C ALA A 351 -5.76 -23.10 3.04
N ASN A 352 -5.35 -22.10 3.83
CA ASN A 352 -4.86 -22.33 5.22
C ASN A 352 -3.78 -23.44 5.27
N LEU A 353 -3.14 -23.76 4.13
CA LEU A 353 -2.13 -24.82 3.98
C LEU A 353 -0.74 -24.20 4.16
N GLY A 354 -0.31 -24.05 5.40
CA GLY A 354 1.09 -23.74 5.75
C GLY A 354 1.37 -22.27 6.11
N LYS A 355 2.64 -22.00 6.43
CA LYS A 355 3.13 -20.65 6.80
C LYS A 355 3.13 -19.77 5.54
N GLU A 356 2.42 -18.64 5.57
CA GLU A 356 2.51 -17.61 4.53
C GLU A 356 3.97 -17.19 4.34
N VAL A 357 4.47 -17.28 3.11
CA VAL A 357 5.84 -16.89 2.78
C VAL A 357 5.98 -15.39 2.93
N GLN A 358 6.94 -14.96 3.76
CA GLN A 358 7.26 -13.56 4.00
C GLN A 358 8.56 -13.18 3.28
N ILE A 359 8.74 -11.88 3.01
CA ILE A 359 9.98 -11.41 2.37
C ILE A 359 11.23 -11.73 3.19
N ASP A 360 11.09 -11.78 4.53
CA ASP A 360 12.17 -12.11 5.46
C ASP A 360 12.64 -13.57 5.33
N ASP A 361 11.83 -14.48 4.78
CA ASP A 361 12.24 -15.87 4.51
C ASP A 361 13.32 -15.95 3.42
N TYR A 362 13.56 -14.86 2.68
CA TYR A 362 14.58 -14.75 1.63
C TYR A 362 15.87 -14.04 2.08
N LEU A 363 16.01 -13.69 3.36
CA LEU A 363 17.26 -13.15 3.89
C LEU A 363 18.39 -14.19 3.82
N ILE A 364 19.60 -13.72 3.53
CA ILE A 364 20.84 -14.50 3.63
C ILE A 364 21.32 -14.39 5.09
N VAL A 365 21.22 -15.49 5.83
CA VAL A 365 21.64 -15.61 7.24
C VAL A 365 23.07 -16.10 7.34
#